data_AF-A0AAT9PJJ3-F1
#
_entry.id   AF-A0AAT9PJJ3-F1
#
_cell.length_a   1.000
_cell.length_b   1.000
_cell.length_c   1.000
_cell.angle_alpha   90.00
_cell.angle_beta   90.00
_cell.angle_gamma   90.00
#
_symmetry.space_group_name_H-M   'P 1'
#
loop_
_entity.id
_entity.type
_entity.pdbx_description
1 polymer ?
#
loop_
_entity_poly.entity_id
_entity_poly.type
_entity_poly.pdbx_seq_one_letter_code
_entity_poly.pdbx_strand_id
1 'polypeptide(L)'
;MEKIKKLSIPNDGRVIIISDIHGELNLFNELLHKVNFKDEDYLIINGDLCEKGRNSIGVVNYVMDLVVSKPNVYVIEGNCEVVVEALVNENPALINYLCTRKNTIFNEWLAELSVTVNEESDICEVKNILMGHFSKEIKWLTELPTAIETEDYIFVHAGLDDKEDWKETVRKNAIAMPEFFNKSHRANKYVVVGHWPVVNYSDKAPSNNPVIDEEKKIIAIDGGNAIKEAGQLNAFIIQRTRAGDTFSYTYVDYFPEFEVIADFNANTSMQGGVTYPYYYIDPIEKMKDYTVCKQRETNKLLSVKNEYIRQLNSGEYTVKTDISCAQISVRKGDIVSLIDNSCSGYDLIKRDGVEGWIEKGILVEIEKMK
;
A
#
# COMPACT_ATOMS: atom_id res chain seq x y z
N MET A 1 -4.98 13.35 -19.95
CA MET A 1 -5.99 12.81 -19.01
C MET A 1 -7.30 13.56 -19.18
N GLU A 2 -8.42 12.85 -19.22
CA GLU A 2 -9.75 13.43 -19.49
C GLU A 2 -10.55 13.71 -18.20
N LYS A 3 -10.42 12.85 -17.18
CA LYS A 3 -11.20 12.92 -15.94
C LYS A 3 -10.44 13.64 -14.81
N ILE A 4 -10.20 14.94 -14.94
CA ILE A 4 -9.54 15.74 -13.87
C ILE A 4 -10.59 16.55 -13.12
N LYS A 5 -10.67 16.38 -11.80
CA LYS A 5 -11.54 17.17 -10.93
C LYS A 5 -10.75 18.30 -10.29
N LYS A 6 -11.29 19.53 -10.33
CA LYS A 6 -10.75 20.65 -9.56
C LYS A 6 -11.41 20.69 -8.18
N LEU A 7 -10.61 20.93 -7.16
CA LEU A 7 -11.05 21.05 -5.77
C LEU A 7 -10.36 22.26 -5.15
N SER A 8 -11.12 23.10 -4.45
CA SER A 8 -10.55 24.16 -3.62
C SER A 8 -10.68 23.72 -2.17
N ILE A 9 -9.57 23.73 -1.45
CA ILE A 9 -9.51 23.41 -0.03
C ILE A 9 -9.24 24.72 0.73
N PRO A 10 -9.87 24.98 1.88
CA PRO A 10 -9.53 26.13 2.72
C PRO A 10 -8.08 26.09 3.20
N ASN A 11 -7.48 27.26 3.41
CA ASN A 11 -6.11 27.42 3.90
C ASN A 11 -5.96 27.21 5.43
N ASP A 12 -6.97 26.63 6.05
CA ASP A 12 -7.06 26.18 7.45
C ASP A 12 -7.67 24.78 7.56
N GLY A 13 -7.92 24.12 6.41
CA GLY A 13 -8.51 22.78 6.36
C GLY A 13 -7.50 21.68 6.71
N ARG A 14 -8.01 20.60 7.31
CA ARG A 14 -7.27 19.36 7.51
C ARG A 14 -7.64 18.40 6.38
N VAL A 15 -6.62 17.88 5.68
CA VAL A 15 -6.79 16.91 4.59
C VAL A 15 -6.19 15.59 5.02
N ILE A 16 -6.97 14.53 4.97
CA ILE A 16 -6.57 13.15 5.24
C ILE A 16 -6.54 12.42 3.91
N ILE A 17 -5.42 11.76 3.61
CA ILE A 17 -5.19 11.04 2.36
C ILE A 17 -4.89 9.59 2.71
N ILE A 18 -5.65 8.68 2.10
CA ILE A 18 -5.50 7.23 2.26
C ILE A 18 -5.45 6.62 0.84
N SER A 19 -4.60 5.63 0.60
CA SER A 19 -4.52 4.92 -0.69
C SER A 19 -4.44 3.41 -0.46
N ASP A 20 -4.68 2.63 -1.52
CA ASP A 20 -4.37 1.20 -1.57
C ASP A 20 -5.03 0.39 -0.43
N ILE A 21 -6.33 0.64 -0.23
CA ILE A 21 -7.15 -0.03 0.81
C ILE A 21 -7.30 -1.53 0.50
N HIS A 22 -7.40 -1.90 -0.78
CA HIS A 22 -7.37 -3.28 -1.25
C HIS A 22 -8.33 -4.22 -0.49
N GLY A 23 -9.60 -3.85 -0.35
CA GLY A 23 -10.61 -4.71 0.26
C GLY A 23 -10.46 -4.91 1.78
N GLU A 24 -9.66 -4.11 2.47
CA GLU A 24 -9.47 -4.17 3.93
C GLU A 24 -10.37 -3.18 4.68
N LEU A 25 -11.69 -3.44 4.67
CA LEU A 25 -12.70 -2.57 5.30
C LEU A 25 -12.46 -2.35 6.80
N ASN A 26 -11.98 -3.36 7.52
CA ASN A 26 -11.76 -3.25 8.97
C ASN A 26 -10.61 -2.28 9.28
N LEU A 27 -9.47 -2.41 8.60
CA LEU A 27 -8.37 -1.45 8.73
C LEU A 27 -8.80 -0.06 8.29
N PHE A 28 -9.60 0.07 7.22
CA PHE A 28 -10.08 1.37 6.80
C PHE A 28 -10.92 2.06 7.88
N ASN A 29 -11.87 1.33 8.48
CA ASN A 29 -12.68 1.85 9.59
C ASN A 29 -11.84 2.18 10.82
N GLU A 30 -10.90 1.32 11.18
CA GLU A 30 -9.99 1.55 12.31
C GLU A 30 -9.12 2.79 12.07
N LEU A 31 -8.61 2.98 10.86
CA LEU A 31 -7.78 4.12 10.50
C LEU A 31 -8.57 5.43 10.58
N LEU A 32 -9.80 5.46 10.03
CA LEU A 32 -10.70 6.62 10.14
C LEU A 32 -11.02 6.96 11.61
N HIS A 33 -11.19 5.94 12.45
CA HIS A 33 -11.36 6.14 13.89
C HIS A 33 -10.08 6.69 14.55
N LYS A 34 -8.91 6.11 14.23
CA LYS A 34 -7.61 6.50 14.79
C LYS A 34 -7.22 7.93 14.45
N VAL A 35 -7.51 8.39 13.23
CA VAL A 35 -7.29 9.80 12.84
C VAL A 35 -8.37 10.75 13.37
N ASN A 36 -9.40 10.21 14.03
CA ASN A 36 -10.58 10.94 14.48
C ASN A 36 -11.17 11.77 13.33
N PHE A 37 -11.55 11.10 12.24
CA PHE A 37 -12.10 11.74 11.05
C PHE A 37 -13.43 12.44 11.35
N LYS A 38 -13.54 13.72 10.99
CA LYS A 38 -14.70 14.57 11.26
C LYS A 38 -15.35 15.14 10.00
N ASP A 39 -16.52 15.74 10.17
CA ASP A 39 -17.29 16.33 9.07
C ASP A 39 -16.62 17.57 8.44
N GLU A 40 -15.68 18.23 9.14
CA GLU A 40 -14.89 19.33 8.60
C GLU A 40 -13.62 18.89 7.85
N ASP A 41 -13.18 17.64 8.01
CA ASP A 41 -11.94 17.13 7.41
C ASP A 41 -12.14 16.78 5.94
N TYR A 42 -11.21 17.13 5.05
CA TYR A 42 -11.24 16.63 3.67
C TYR A 42 -10.65 15.22 3.63
N LEU A 43 -11.36 14.27 3.05
CA LEU A 43 -10.84 12.91 2.85
C LEU A 43 -10.61 12.66 1.37
N ILE A 44 -9.36 12.37 1.00
CA ILE A 44 -8.97 11.95 -0.35
C ILE A 44 -8.59 10.48 -0.32
N ILE A 45 -9.36 9.64 -1.01
CA ILE A 45 -9.03 8.23 -1.22
C ILE A 45 -8.35 8.09 -2.58
N ASN A 46 -7.04 7.85 -2.57
CA ASN A 46 -6.17 7.92 -3.74
C ASN A 46 -6.01 6.56 -4.45
N GLY A 47 -7.14 5.95 -4.83
CA GLY A 47 -7.19 4.72 -5.62
C GLY A 47 -6.99 3.42 -4.86
N ASP A 48 -7.19 2.32 -5.59
CA ASP A 48 -7.03 0.92 -5.20
C ASP A 48 -7.85 0.55 -3.94
N LEU A 49 -9.17 0.76 -4.05
CA LEU A 49 -10.18 0.37 -3.07
C LEU A 49 -10.35 -1.15 -2.97
N CYS A 50 -10.33 -1.82 -4.12
CA CYS A 50 -10.68 -3.22 -4.27
C CYS A 50 -9.48 -4.08 -4.70
N GLU A 51 -9.76 -5.37 -4.92
CA GLU A 51 -8.78 -6.42 -5.24
C GLU A 51 -7.86 -6.76 -4.05
N LYS A 52 -7.20 -7.93 -4.14
CA LYS A 52 -6.15 -8.41 -3.21
C LYS A 52 -6.64 -8.83 -1.83
N GLY A 53 -7.27 -7.96 -1.06
CA GLY A 53 -7.87 -8.29 0.23
C GLY A 53 -9.22 -8.98 0.08
N ARG A 54 -9.89 -9.22 1.20
CA ARG A 54 -11.01 -10.19 1.26
C ARG A 54 -12.41 -9.58 1.19
N ASN A 55 -12.53 -8.25 1.19
CA ASN A 55 -13.81 -7.57 1.28
C ASN A 55 -13.87 -6.34 0.36
N SER A 56 -13.63 -6.56 -0.93
CA SER A 56 -13.72 -5.53 -1.97
C SER A 56 -15.12 -4.91 -2.05
N ILE A 57 -16.18 -5.74 -2.02
CA ILE A 57 -17.58 -5.27 -2.05
C ILE A 57 -17.86 -4.35 -0.87
N GLY A 58 -17.44 -4.75 0.34
CA GLY A 58 -17.66 -3.96 1.55
C GLY A 58 -16.96 -2.61 1.50
N VAL A 59 -15.72 -2.55 1.03
CA VAL A 59 -14.99 -1.28 0.86
C VAL A 59 -15.69 -0.38 -0.16
N VAL A 60 -16.02 -0.90 -1.35
CA VAL A 60 -16.67 -0.10 -2.41
C VAL A 60 -18.01 0.44 -1.93
N ASN A 61 -18.88 -0.40 -1.35
CA ASN A 61 -20.17 0.03 -0.84
C ASN A 61 -20.04 1.08 0.26
N TYR A 62 -19.14 0.86 1.22
CA TYR A 62 -18.90 1.80 2.32
C TYR A 62 -18.41 3.16 1.80
N VAL A 63 -17.47 3.17 0.85
CA VAL A 63 -16.95 4.42 0.26
C VAL A 63 -18.02 5.13 -0.57
N MET A 64 -18.84 4.41 -1.33
CA MET A 64 -19.97 4.99 -2.06
C MET A 64 -20.95 5.71 -1.11
N ASP A 65 -21.32 5.05 0.00
CA ASP A 65 -22.20 5.64 1.01
C ASP A 65 -21.53 6.83 1.72
N LEU A 66 -20.22 6.75 1.95
CA LEU A 66 -19.45 7.84 2.54
C LEU A 66 -19.41 9.08 1.64
N VAL A 67 -19.23 8.91 0.33
CA VAL A 67 -19.27 10.01 -0.66
C VAL A 67 -20.67 10.64 -0.75
N VAL A 68 -21.73 9.84 -0.65
CA VAL A 68 -23.12 10.36 -0.63
C VAL A 68 -23.40 11.14 0.65
N SER A 69 -22.92 10.65 1.79
CA SER A 69 -23.20 11.25 3.10
C SER A 69 -22.32 12.47 3.42
N LYS A 70 -21.14 12.60 2.80
CA LYS A 70 -20.17 13.67 3.10
C LYS A 70 -19.63 14.34 1.82
N PRO A 71 -19.87 15.65 1.61
CA PRO A 71 -19.47 16.35 0.39
C PRO A 71 -17.96 16.62 0.26
N ASN A 72 -17.21 16.40 1.34
CA ASN A 72 -15.77 16.59 1.47
C ASN A 72 -14.95 15.29 1.31
N VAL A 73 -15.60 14.20 0.90
CA VAL A 73 -14.96 12.92 0.59
C VAL A 73 -14.81 12.80 -0.93
N TYR A 74 -13.59 12.55 -1.37
CA TYR A 74 -13.23 12.43 -2.77
C TYR A 74 -12.46 11.14 -3.01
N VAL A 75 -12.71 10.52 -4.16
CA VAL A 75 -12.12 9.25 -4.55
C VAL A 75 -11.51 9.43 -5.93
N ILE A 76 -10.32 8.88 -6.13
CA ILE A 76 -9.59 8.84 -7.40
C ILE A 76 -9.50 7.38 -7.82
N GLU A 77 -9.53 7.11 -9.13
CA GLU A 77 -9.30 5.75 -9.64
C GLU A 77 -7.83 5.33 -9.47
N GLY A 78 -7.61 4.10 -9.04
CA GLY A 78 -6.37 3.39 -9.19
C GLY A 78 -6.44 2.34 -10.31
N ASN A 79 -5.38 1.56 -10.48
CA ASN A 79 -5.38 0.49 -11.48
C ASN A 79 -6.39 -0.62 -11.17
N CYS A 80 -6.73 -0.85 -9.90
CA CYS A 80 -7.68 -1.88 -9.51
C CYS A 80 -9.11 -1.51 -9.90
N GLU A 81 -9.51 -0.24 -9.77
CA GLU A 81 -10.83 0.21 -10.22
C GLU A 81 -10.98 0.07 -11.73
N VAL A 82 -9.93 0.33 -12.50
CA VAL A 82 -9.95 0.26 -13.98
C VAL A 82 -10.12 -1.17 -14.51
N VAL A 83 -9.95 -2.21 -13.68
CA VAL A 83 -10.24 -3.60 -14.08
C VAL A 83 -11.72 -3.76 -14.47
N VAL A 84 -12.65 -2.94 -13.94
CA VAL A 84 -14.06 -2.95 -14.37
C VAL A 84 -14.26 -2.67 -15.86
N GLU A 85 -13.35 -1.94 -16.49
CA GLU A 85 -13.40 -1.67 -17.93
C GLU A 85 -13.14 -2.93 -18.77
N ALA A 86 -12.38 -3.90 -18.24
CA ALA A 86 -12.18 -5.18 -18.92
C ALA A 86 -13.50 -5.95 -19.04
N LEU A 87 -14.38 -5.85 -18.04
CA LEU A 87 -15.73 -6.43 -18.09
C LEU A 87 -16.59 -5.67 -19.09
N VAL A 88 -16.65 -4.34 -18.99
CA VAL A 88 -17.48 -3.48 -19.85
C VAL A 88 -17.13 -3.65 -21.33
N ASN A 89 -15.84 -3.77 -21.64
CA ASN A 89 -15.33 -3.96 -23.00
C ASN A 89 -15.29 -5.42 -23.46
N GLU A 90 -15.83 -6.36 -22.68
CA GLU A 90 -15.86 -7.79 -23.00
C GLU A 90 -14.46 -8.36 -23.31
N ASN A 91 -13.43 -7.92 -22.58
CA ASN A 91 -12.07 -8.38 -22.77
C ASN A 91 -11.91 -9.83 -22.28
N PRO A 92 -11.64 -10.81 -23.16
CA PRO A 92 -11.55 -12.22 -22.78
C PRO A 92 -10.45 -12.52 -21.75
N ALA A 93 -9.42 -11.67 -21.67
CA ALA A 93 -8.35 -11.82 -20.68
C ALA A 93 -8.85 -11.72 -19.23
N LEU A 94 -10.02 -11.11 -19.00
CA LEU A 94 -10.64 -11.05 -17.68
C LEU A 94 -10.97 -12.46 -17.15
N ILE A 95 -11.39 -13.41 -18.00
CA ILE A 95 -11.71 -14.76 -17.55
C ILE A 95 -10.50 -15.43 -16.90
N ASN A 96 -9.35 -15.38 -17.57
CA ASN A 96 -8.09 -15.90 -17.01
C ASN A 96 -7.67 -15.14 -15.73
N TYR A 97 -7.91 -13.82 -15.68
CA TYR A 97 -7.67 -13.03 -14.46
C TYR A 97 -8.52 -13.53 -13.28
N LEU A 98 -9.81 -13.81 -13.49
CA LEU A 98 -10.73 -14.32 -12.47
C LEU A 98 -10.36 -15.74 -12.00
N CYS A 99 -9.94 -16.62 -12.92
CA CYS A 99 -9.51 -17.98 -12.59
C CYS A 99 -8.20 -18.00 -11.77
N THR A 100 -7.29 -17.06 -12.03
CA THR A 100 -5.96 -17.03 -11.40
C THR A 100 -5.93 -16.22 -10.10
N ARG A 101 -6.87 -15.30 -9.89
CA ARG A 101 -6.93 -14.44 -8.71
C ARG A 101 -8.22 -14.65 -7.96
N LYS A 102 -8.14 -15.19 -6.75
CA LYS A 102 -9.33 -15.44 -5.92
C LYS A 102 -9.96 -14.15 -5.39
N ASN A 103 -9.13 -13.23 -4.93
CA ASN A 103 -9.55 -12.00 -4.24
C ASN A 103 -9.69 -10.86 -5.25
N THR A 104 -10.82 -10.87 -5.97
CA THR A 104 -11.22 -9.82 -6.93
C THR A 104 -12.65 -9.43 -6.63
N ILE A 105 -13.01 -8.17 -6.91
CA ILE A 105 -14.39 -7.72 -6.66
C ILE A 105 -15.42 -8.52 -7.48
N PHE A 106 -15.03 -8.94 -8.69
CA PHE A 106 -15.86 -9.77 -9.54
C PHE A 106 -16.09 -11.17 -8.95
N ASN A 107 -15.06 -11.80 -8.39
CA ASN A 107 -15.23 -13.12 -7.77
C ASN A 107 -16.08 -13.05 -6.50
N GLU A 108 -15.99 -11.96 -5.74
CA GLU A 108 -16.91 -11.69 -4.63
C GLU A 108 -18.36 -11.57 -5.15
N TRP A 109 -18.60 -10.77 -6.19
CA TRP A 109 -19.93 -10.60 -6.79
C TRP A 109 -20.50 -11.89 -7.38
N LEU A 110 -19.69 -12.65 -8.11
CA LEU A 110 -20.07 -13.94 -8.68
C LEU A 110 -20.42 -14.94 -7.58
N ALA A 111 -19.69 -14.93 -6.46
CA ALA A 111 -19.98 -15.76 -5.31
C ALA A 111 -21.32 -15.39 -4.65
N GLU A 112 -21.66 -14.10 -4.51
CA GLU A 112 -22.98 -13.65 -4.03
C GLU A 112 -24.12 -14.17 -4.92
N LEU A 113 -23.87 -14.30 -6.23
CA LEU A 113 -24.82 -14.83 -7.20
C LEU A 113 -24.75 -16.34 -7.39
N SER A 114 -23.87 -17.05 -6.66
CA SER A 114 -23.61 -18.49 -6.82
C SER A 114 -23.22 -18.90 -8.25
N VAL A 115 -22.50 -18.01 -8.96
CA VAL A 115 -21.99 -18.25 -10.32
C VAL A 115 -20.52 -18.65 -10.25
N THR A 116 -20.16 -19.72 -10.97
CA THR A 116 -18.76 -20.15 -11.10
C THR A 116 -18.24 -19.76 -12.48
N VAL A 117 -17.03 -19.21 -12.53
CA VAL A 117 -16.29 -18.94 -13.76
C VAL A 117 -15.12 -19.92 -13.88
N ASN A 118 -14.88 -20.39 -15.09
CA ASN A 118 -13.73 -21.22 -15.46
C ASN A 118 -13.13 -20.71 -16.79
N GLU A 119 -12.04 -21.33 -17.25
CA GLU A 119 -11.31 -20.92 -18.45
C GLU A 119 -12.15 -20.97 -19.76
N GLU A 120 -13.26 -21.71 -19.77
CA GLU A 120 -14.17 -21.86 -20.92
C GLU A 120 -15.38 -20.91 -20.84
N SER A 121 -15.52 -20.14 -19.77
CA SER A 121 -16.65 -19.21 -19.58
C SER A 121 -16.65 -18.08 -20.62
N ASP A 122 -17.82 -17.71 -21.11
CA ASP A 122 -18.00 -16.59 -22.04
C ASP A 122 -18.04 -15.25 -21.28
N ILE A 123 -17.13 -14.34 -21.65
CA ILE A 123 -17.07 -12.99 -21.08
C ILE A 123 -18.37 -12.19 -21.29
N CYS A 124 -19.11 -12.43 -22.37
CA CYS A 124 -20.39 -11.78 -22.63
C CYS A 124 -21.45 -12.21 -21.62
N GLU A 125 -21.52 -13.51 -21.30
CA GLU A 125 -22.43 -14.04 -20.28
C GLU A 125 -22.08 -13.48 -18.89
N VAL A 126 -20.79 -13.51 -18.52
CA VAL A 126 -20.30 -12.95 -17.25
C VAL A 126 -20.63 -11.46 -17.14
N LYS A 127 -20.41 -10.68 -18.20
CA LYS A 127 -20.79 -9.26 -18.25
C LYS A 127 -22.29 -9.07 -18.07
N ASN A 128 -23.13 -9.82 -18.77
CA ASN A 128 -24.58 -9.68 -18.68
C ASN A 128 -25.09 -9.95 -17.25
N ILE A 129 -24.57 -11.00 -16.60
CA ILE A 129 -24.88 -11.31 -15.21
C ILE A 129 -24.47 -10.15 -14.30
N LEU A 130 -23.19 -9.76 -14.33
CA LEU A 130 -22.66 -8.76 -13.41
C LEU A 130 -23.27 -7.37 -13.63
N MET A 131 -23.48 -6.94 -14.87
CA MET A 131 -24.16 -5.69 -15.19
C MET A 131 -25.64 -5.72 -14.77
N GLY A 132 -26.30 -6.89 -14.83
CA GLY A 132 -27.68 -7.05 -14.38
C GLY A 132 -27.88 -6.81 -12.89
N HIS A 133 -26.86 -7.11 -12.07
CA HIS A 133 -26.94 -7.06 -10.60
C HIS A 133 -26.16 -5.90 -9.96
N PHE A 134 -25.01 -5.51 -10.53
CA PHE A 134 -24.05 -4.57 -9.92
C PHE A 134 -23.74 -3.37 -10.83
N SER A 135 -24.66 -3.00 -11.72
CA SER A 135 -24.46 -1.88 -12.66
C SER A 135 -24.19 -0.54 -11.97
N LYS A 136 -24.74 -0.31 -10.77
CA LYS A 136 -24.55 0.93 -10.02
C LYS A 136 -23.09 1.07 -9.57
N GLU A 137 -22.53 0.02 -9.00
CA GLU A 137 -21.15 -0.06 -8.50
C GLU A 137 -20.17 0.00 -9.68
N ILE A 138 -20.40 -0.80 -10.73
CA ILE A 138 -19.56 -0.81 -11.94
C ILE A 138 -19.52 0.57 -12.60
N LYS A 139 -20.68 1.22 -12.72
CA LYS A 139 -20.76 2.58 -13.28
C LYS A 139 -20.00 3.57 -12.41
N TRP A 140 -20.18 3.52 -11.09
CA TRP A 140 -19.50 4.42 -10.16
C TRP A 140 -17.98 4.30 -10.26
N LEU A 141 -17.44 3.07 -10.27
CA LEU A 141 -16.00 2.79 -10.42
C LEU A 141 -15.46 3.33 -11.76
N THR A 142 -16.22 3.20 -12.85
CA THR A 142 -15.84 3.68 -14.19
C THR A 142 -15.78 5.21 -14.27
N GLU A 143 -16.63 5.90 -13.51
CA GLU A 143 -16.79 7.36 -13.55
C GLU A 143 -15.83 8.11 -12.60
N LEU A 144 -15.05 7.40 -11.77
CA LEU A 144 -14.08 8.01 -10.86
C LEU A 144 -13.08 8.93 -11.60
N PRO A 145 -12.69 10.09 -11.03
CA PRO A 145 -11.68 10.94 -11.62
C PRO A 145 -10.30 10.27 -11.62
N THR A 146 -9.50 10.56 -12.65
CA THR A 146 -8.09 10.11 -12.75
C THR A 146 -7.17 10.93 -11.85
N ALA A 147 -7.51 12.21 -11.61
CA ALA A 147 -6.74 13.06 -10.73
C ALA A 147 -7.62 14.15 -10.12
N ILE A 148 -7.20 14.63 -8.95
CA ILE A 148 -7.75 15.84 -8.32
C ILE A 148 -6.66 16.91 -8.28
N GLU A 149 -6.98 18.08 -8.81
CA GLU A 149 -6.10 19.26 -8.79
C GLU A 149 -6.64 20.29 -7.80
N THR A 150 -5.78 20.72 -6.89
CA THR A 150 -5.97 21.90 -6.03
C THR A 150 -5.00 23.00 -6.41
N GLU A 151 -4.99 24.10 -5.67
CA GLU A 151 -4.02 25.19 -5.84
C GLU A 151 -2.57 24.70 -5.63
N ASP A 152 -2.32 23.88 -4.61
CA ASP A 152 -0.96 23.50 -4.17
C ASP A 152 -0.61 22.02 -4.39
N TYR A 153 -1.63 21.17 -4.56
CA TYR A 153 -1.50 19.71 -4.64
C TYR A 153 -2.17 19.11 -5.87
N ILE A 154 -1.60 18.02 -6.35
CA ILE A 154 -2.20 17.09 -7.30
C ILE A 154 -2.26 15.73 -6.62
N PHE A 155 -3.46 15.16 -6.54
CA PHE A 155 -3.66 13.78 -6.10
C PHE A 155 -3.88 12.93 -7.34
N VAL A 156 -3.04 11.91 -7.50
CA VAL A 156 -3.07 10.96 -8.62
C VAL A 156 -2.56 9.62 -8.10
N HIS A 157 -3.13 8.51 -8.56
CA HIS A 157 -2.85 7.23 -7.91
C HIS A 157 -1.37 6.80 -8.02
N ALA A 158 -0.72 6.89 -9.19
CA ALA A 158 0.64 6.38 -9.36
C ALA A 158 1.71 7.42 -9.73
N GLY A 159 1.42 8.36 -10.64
CA GLY A 159 2.43 9.36 -11.03
C GLY A 159 2.08 10.19 -12.26
N LEU A 160 2.94 11.15 -12.61
CA LEU A 160 2.76 12.04 -13.75
C LEU A 160 3.90 11.89 -14.75
N ASP A 161 3.59 12.08 -16.04
CA ASP A 161 4.63 12.19 -17.05
C ASP A 161 5.41 13.51 -16.87
N ASP A 162 6.72 13.49 -17.12
CA ASP A 162 7.56 14.70 -17.09
C ASP A 162 7.30 15.57 -18.33
N LYS A 163 6.17 16.31 -18.29
CA LYS A 163 5.69 17.21 -19.34
C LYS A 163 5.40 18.59 -18.79
N GLU A 164 5.47 19.60 -19.67
CA GLU A 164 5.14 21.00 -19.31
C GLU A 164 3.68 21.13 -18.82
N ASP A 165 2.73 20.59 -19.58
CA ASP A 165 1.37 20.38 -19.07
C ASP A 165 1.20 18.95 -18.57
N TRP A 166 1.24 18.80 -17.24
CA TRP A 166 1.04 17.52 -16.58
C TRP A 166 -0.30 16.86 -16.94
N LYS A 167 -1.30 17.63 -17.37
CA LYS A 167 -2.62 17.10 -17.80
C LYS A 167 -2.50 16.23 -19.05
N GLU A 168 -1.43 16.36 -19.82
CA GLU A 168 -1.11 15.49 -20.96
C GLU A 168 -0.52 14.13 -20.54
N THR A 169 -0.42 13.83 -19.24
CA THR A 169 -0.03 12.51 -18.77
C THR A 169 -0.93 11.43 -19.39
N VAL A 170 -0.32 10.32 -19.80
CA VAL A 170 -1.05 9.15 -20.29
C VAL A 170 -1.77 8.50 -19.10
N ARG A 171 -3.08 8.25 -19.22
CA ARG A 171 -3.89 7.67 -18.10
C ARG A 171 -3.26 6.40 -17.52
N LYS A 172 -2.71 5.52 -18.36
CA LYS A 172 -1.97 4.32 -17.92
C LYS A 172 -0.86 4.63 -16.92
N ASN A 173 -0.13 5.72 -17.14
CA ASN A 173 0.94 6.16 -16.24
C ASN A 173 0.36 6.80 -14.98
N ALA A 174 -0.73 7.57 -15.10
CA ALA A 174 -1.44 8.13 -13.96
C ALA A 174 -1.89 7.08 -12.94
N ILE A 175 -2.25 5.88 -13.40
CA ILE A 175 -2.77 4.80 -12.54
C ILE A 175 -1.79 3.65 -12.30
N ALA A 176 -0.65 3.56 -12.99
CA ALA A 176 0.23 2.39 -12.88
C ALA A 176 1.71 2.70 -13.16
N MET A 177 2.16 3.94 -12.95
CA MET A 177 3.57 4.28 -13.10
C MET A 177 4.39 3.66 -11.96
N PRO A 178 5.41 2.83 -12.27
CA PRO A 178 6.28 2.28 -11.24
C PRO A 178 7.27 3.34 -10.75
N GLU A 179 7.60 3.28 -9.47
CA GLU A 179 8.70 4.04 -8.85
C GLU A 179 8.67 5.55 -9.10
N PHE A 180 7.49 6.17 -9.07
CA PHE A 180 7.36 7.61 -9.36
C PHE A 180 8.20 8.49 -8.44
N PHE A 181 8.43 8.09 -7.19
CA PHE A 181 9.28 8.82 -6.24
C PHE A 181 10.72 9.03 -6.73
N ASN A 182 11.21 8.12 -7.59
CA ASN A 182 12.54 8.22 -8.20
C ASN A 182 12.56 9.05 -9.50
N LYS A 183 11.40 9.54 -9.97
CA LYS A 183 11.26 10.30 -11.23
C LYS A 183 11.13 11.80 -10.97
N SER A 184 11.10 12.57 -12.05
CA SER A 184 10.84 14.01 -12.07
C SER A 184 9.46 14.33 -12.64
N HIS A 185 8.96 15.52 -12.32
CA HIS A 185 7.79 16.11 -12.97
C HIS A 185 7.89 17.64 -13.00
N ARG A 186 7.09 18.29 -13.85
CA ARG A 186 7.05 19.76 -13.99
C ARG A 186 5.73 20.40 -13.58
N ALA A 187 4.90 19.67 -12.84
CA ALA A 187 3.58 20.14 -12.41
C ALA A 187 3.62 21.33 -11.42
N ASN A 188 4.80 21.67 -10.87
CA ASN A 188 5.04 22.77 -9.92
C ASN A 188 4.22 22.73 -8.61
N LYS A 189 3.51 21.63 -8.34
CA LYS A 189 2.69 21.34 -7.17
C LYS A 189 3.21 20.08 -6.48
N TYR A 190 2.83 19.87 -5.21
CA TYR A 190 3.05 18.57 -4.58
C TYR A 190 2.19 17.51 -5.25
N VAL A 191 2.81 16.41 -5.67
CA VAL A 191 2.12 15.26 -6.27
C VAL A 191 2.06 14.15 -5.23
N VAL A 192 0.86 13.82 -4.78
CA VAL A 192 0.60 12.78 -3.77
C VAL A 192 0.16 11.50 -4.47
N VAL A 193 0.89 10.40 -4.23
CA VAL A 193 0.72 9.11 -4.93
C VAL A 193 0.65 7.93 -3.96
N GLY A 194 -0.11 6.90 -4.35
CA GLY A 194 -0.11 5.56 -3.77
C GLY A 194 0.63 4.59 -4.69
N HIS A 195 0.01 3.43 -4.98
CA HIS A 195 0.35 2.44 -6.01
C HIS A 195 1.65 1.64 -5.80
N TRP A 196 2.75 2.34 -5.49
CA TRP A 196 4.06 1.73 -5.32
C TRP A 196 4.45 1.74 -3.85
N PRO A 197 4.50 0.56 -3.19
CA PRO A 197 4.75 0.48 -1.76
C PRO A 197 6.05 1.19 -1.37
N VAL A 198 5.96 2.10 -0.40
CA VAL A 198 7.05 2.97 0.05
C VAL A 198 8.23 2.21 0.64
N VAL A 199 8.00 0.98 1.11
CA VAL A 199 9.04 0.06 1.57
C VAL A 199 10.11 -0.19 0.51
N ASN A 200 9.75 -0.14 -0.77
CA ASN A 200 10.68 -0.32 -1.88
C ASN A 200 11.65 0.86 -2.07
N TYR A 201 11.41 2.01 -1.42
CA TYR A 201 12.31 3.17 -1.44
C TYR A 201 13.26 3.20 -0.22
N SER A 202 13.17 2.23 0.68
CA SER A 202 13.90 2.24 1.94
C SER A 202 15.30 1.66 1.80
N ASP A 203 16.32 2.42 2.23
CA ASP A 203 17.72 1.96 2.16
C ASP A 203 18.23 1.32 3.46
N LYS A 204 17.92 1.93 4.62
CA LYS A 204 18.53 1.56 5.92
C LYS A 204 17.81 0.40 6.61
N ALA A 205 16.50 0.40 6.56
CA ALA A 205 15.61 -0.63 7.07
C ALA A 205 14.29 -0.50 6.32
N PRO A 206 13.59 -1.60 5.98
CA PRO A 206 12.27 -1.52 5.36
C PRO A 206 11.33 -0.66 6.21
N SER A 207 10.69 0.33 5.58
CA SER A 207 9.77 1.24 6.22
C SER A 207 8.51 1.38 5.38
N ASN A 208 7.36 1.15 5.99
CA ASN A 208 6.05 1.29 5.35
C ASN A 208 5.46 2.69 5.54
N ASN A 209 6.23 3.64 6.08
CA ASN A 209 5.81 5.03 6.29
C ASN A 209 5.83 5.86 5.00
N PRO A 210 4.93 6.86 4.88
CA PRO A 210 4.98 7.84 3.82
C PRO A 210 6.35 8.51 3.69
N VAL A 211 6.77 8.76 2.46
CA VAL A 211 8.03 9.44 2.12
C VAL A 211 7.76 10.73 1.35
N ILE A 212 8.55 11.77 1.63
CA ILE A 212 8.40 13.11 1.07
C ILE A 212 9.73 13.54 0.46
N ASP A 213 9.69 13.99 -0.78
CA ASP A 213 10.79 14.69 -1.44
C ASP A 213 10.32 16.13 -1.71
N GLU A 214 10.77 17.09 -0.89
CA GLU A 214 10.36 18.50 -0.98
C GLU A 214 10.94 19.19 -2.23
N GLU A 215 12.11 18.74 -2.72
CA GLU A 215 12.74 19.32 -3.90
C GLU A 215 11.98 18.93 -5.17
N LYS A 216 11.63 17.64 -5.29
CA LYS A 216 10.80 17.15 -6.40
C LYS A 216 9.32 17.47 -6.21
N LYS A 217 8.90 17.75 -4.97
CA LYS A 217 7.50 17.88 -4.54
C LYS A 217 6.71 16.60 -4.75
N ILE A 218 7.24 15.45 -4.33
CA ILE A 218 6.56 14.15 -4.41
C ILE A 218 6.29 13.62 -3.00
N ILE A 219 5.08 13.11 -2.78
CA ILE A 219 4.67 12.45 -1.54
C ILE A 219 4.14 11.06 -1.91
N ALA A 220 4.82 9.99 -1.51
CA ALA A 220 4.35 8.62 -1.71
C ALA A 220 3.82 8.07 -0.39
N ILE A 221 2.62 7.48 -0.39
CA ILE A 221 1.89 7.12 0.84
C ILE A 221 1.48 5.65 0.94
N ASP A 222 1.65 4.84 -0.11
CA ASP A 222 1.26 3.43 -0.11
C ASP A 222 2.11 2.62 0.87
N GLY A 223 1.49 2.16 1.96
CA GLY A 223 2.12 1.35 3.01
C GLY A 223 2.20 -0.14 2.69
N GLY A 224 1.86 -0.56 1.46
CA GLY A 224 1.89 -1.94 1.02
C GLY A 224 0.77 -2.80 1.61
N ASN A 225 -0.33 -2.21 2.05
CA ASN A 225 -1.46 -2.93 2.64
C ASN A 225 -1.97 -4.05 1.72
N ALA A 226 -2.21 -5.24 2.28
CA ALA A 226 -2.62 -6.47 1.56
C ALA A 226 -1.66 -6.97 0.43
N ILE A 227 -0.57 -6.25 0.14
CA ILE A 227 0.43 -6.59 -0.88
C ILE A 227 1.75 -7.06 -0.25
N LYS A 228 2.15 -6.41 0.83
CA LYS A 228 3.38 -6.65 1.58
C LYS A 228 3.02 -7.39 2.87
N GLU A 229 3.78 -8.43 3.21
CA GLU A 229 3.54 -9.20 4.44
C GLU A 229 3.50 -8.29 5.67
N ALA A 230 4.48 -7.39 5.81
CA ALA A 230 4.57 -6.41 6.89
C ALA A 230 3.82 -5.08 6.63
N GLY A 231 3.02 -5.02 5.56
CA GLY A 231 2.34 -3.82 5.11
C GLY A 231 1.41 -3.20 6.15
N GLN A 232 1.01 -1.96 5.89
CA GLN A 232 0.10 -1.20 6.75
C GLN A 232 -0.78 -0.28 5.92
N LEU A 233 -1.96 0.06 6.43
CA LEU A 233 -2.79 1.08 5.82
C LEU A 233 -2.42 2.45 6.41
N ASN A 234 -1.93 3.34 5.56
CA ASN A 234 -1.48 4.68 5.97
C ASN A 234 -2.58 5.73 5.83
N ALA A 235 -2.60 6.67 6.76
CA ALA A 235 -3.24 7.97 6.58
C ALA A 235 -2.15 9.06 6.60
N PHE A 236 -1.98 9.75 5.48
CA PHE A 236 -1.17 10.96 5.40
C PHE A 236 -2.06 12.17 5.66
N ILE A 237 -1.58 13.10 6.47
CA ILE A 237 -2.38 14.23 6.95
C ILE A 237 -1.66 15.52 6.60
N ILE A 238 -2.34 16.37 5.82
CA ILE A 238 -1.93 17.73 5.52
C ILE A 238 -2.78 18.65 6.39
N GLN A 239 -2.15 19.32 7.34
CA GLN A 239 -2.79 20.42 8.05
C GLN A 239 -2.45 21.71 7.32
N ARG A 240 -3.45 22.32 6.69
CA ARG A 240 -3.25 23.56 5.93
C ARG A 240 -3.23 24.76 6.85
N THR A 241 -2.33 25.70 6.59
CA THR A 241 -2.28 26.99 7.28
C THR A 241 -1.89 28.11 6.32
N ARG A 242 -2.27 29.35 6.64
CA ARG A 242 -1.83 30.53 5.86
C ARG A 242 -0.31 30.75 5.85
N ALA A 243 0.42 30.17 6.80
CA ALA A 243 1.86 30.31 6.94
C ALA A 243 2.65 29.19 6.23
N GLY A 244 1.96 28.15 5.74
CA GLY A 244 2.55 26.94 5.19
C GLY A 244 1.90 25.70 5.78
N ASP A 245 1.80 24.65 4.97
CA ASP A 245 1.17 23.41 5.38
C ASP A 245 2.14 22.55 6.19
N THR A 246 1.62 21.77 7.15
CA THR A 246 2.41 20.81 7.91
C THR A 246 1.95 19.38 7.61
N PHE A 247 2.91 18.46 7.55
CA PHE A 247 2.67 17.07 7.23
C PHE A 247 2.83 16.17 8.44
N SER A 248 1.92 15.21 8.60
CA SER A 248 2.00 14.14 9.59
C SER A 248 1.37 12.88 9.01
N TYR A 249 1.56 11.75 9.67
CA TYR A 249 0.93 10.51 9.25
C TYR A 249 0.71 9.57 10.43
N THR A 250 -0.17 8.59 10.23
CA THR A 250 -0.35 7.44 11.12
C THR A 250 -0.75 6.23 10.28
N TYR A 251 -0.83 5.06 10.90
CA TYR A 251 -1.18 3.82 10.22
C TYR A 251 -1.92 2.86 11.14
N VAL A 252 -2.51 1.83 10.55
CA VAL A 252 -3.05 0.65 11.24
C VAL A 252 -2.61 -0.62 10.50
N ASP A 253 -2.54 -1.73 11.23
CA ASP A 253 -2.25 -3.07 10.70
C ASP A 253 -2.85 -4.15 11.62
N TYR A 254 -2.72 -5.42 11.22
CA TYR A 254 -3.27 -6.55 11.97
C TYR A 254 -2.27 -7.21 12.93
N PHE A 255 -1.07 -6.65 13.10
CA PHE A 255 -0.06 -7.29 13.92
C PHE A 255 -0.39 -7.15 15.41
N PRO A 256 -0.17 -8.21 16.20
CA PRO A 256 -0.31 -8.10 17.65
C PRO A 256 0.75 -7.17 18.23
N GLU A 257 0.34 -6.37 19.21
CA GLU A 257 1.20 -5.39 19.89
C GLU A 257 1.83 -5.99 21.14
N PHE A 258 3.11 -5.72 21.33
CA PHE A 258 3.92 -6.18 22.44
C PHE A 258 4.62 -4.99 23.10
N GLU A 259 4.77 -5.06 24.42
CA GLU A 259 5.63 -4.14 25.16
C GLU A 259 7.05 -4.71 25.23
N VAL A 260 8.03 -3.85 24.97
CA VAL A 260 9.45 -4.17 25.11
C VAL A 260 9.84 -4.12 26.58
N ILE A 261 10.35 -5.22 27.14
CA ILE A 261 10.69 -5.31 28.57
C ILE A 261 12.17 -5.03 28.90
N ALA A 262 13.03 -4.95 27.88
CA ALA A 262 14.45 -4.63 28.01
C ALA A 262 14.97 -3.87 26.78
N ASP A 263 15.95 -2.99 27.00
CA ASP A 263 16.60 -2.24 25.93
C ASP A 263 17.36 -3.19 24.98
N PHE A 264 17.29 -2.91 23.69
CA PHE A 264 18.10 -3.59 22.68
C PHE A 264 18.71 -2.55 21.73
N ASN A 265 20.02 -2.65 21.51
CA ASN A 265 20.74 -1.75 20.63
C ASN A 265 21.05 -2.47 19.32
N ALA A 266 20.57 -1.92 18.21
CA ALA A 266 20.82 -2.47 16.89
C ALA A 266 22.31 -2.51 16.56
N ASN A 267 22.74 -3.60 15.93
CA ASN A 267 23.99 -3.61 15.21
C ASN A 267 23.86 -2.74 13.95
N THR A 268 24.55 -1.60 13.93
CA THR A 268 24.50 -0.65 12.82
C THR A 268 25.04 -1.21 11.51
N SER A 269 25.77 -2.34 11.51
CA SER A 269 26.18 -3.01 10.27
C SER A 269 25.06 -3.85 9.63
N MET A 270 24.02 -4.20 10.38
CA MET A 270 22.85 -4.92 9.87
C MET A 270 21.82 -3.89 9.41
N GLN A 271 21.76 -3.68 8.10
CA GLN A 271 20.89 -2.70 7.44
C GLN A 271 20.29 -3.29 6.15
N GLY A 272 19.29 -2.58 5.64
CA GLY A 272 18.61 -2.87 4.39
C GLY A 272 17.55 -3.96 4.51
N GLY A 273 17.07 -4.40 3.37
CA GLY A 273 16.13 -5.51 3.24
C GLY A 273 16.25 -6.15 1.86
N VAL A 274 15.74 -7.37 1.75
CA VAL A 274 15.53 -8.03 0.47
C VAL A 274 14.04 -7.94 0.19
N THR A 275 13.66 -7.03 -0.70
CA THR A 275 12.26 -6.76 -1.05
C THR A 275 12.05 -6.90 -2.55
N TYR A 276 10.79 -7.00 -2.98
CA TYR A 276 10.42 -6.82 -4.39
C TYR A 276 11.09 -5.57 -4.99
N PRO A 277 11.53 -5.60 -6.26
CA PRO A 277 11.50 -6.74 -7.18
C PRO A 277 12.73 -7.68 -7.10
N TYR A 278 13.66 -7.44 -6.17
CA TYR A 278 15.00 -8.03 -6.19
C TYR A 278 15.21 -9.07 -5.08
N TYR A 279 14.70 -10.28 -5.31
CA TYR A 279 14.72 -11.36 -4.31
C TYR A 279 15.94 -12.28 -4.38
N TYR A 280 16.75 -12.20 -5.43
CA TYR A 280 17.86 -13.14 -5.62
C TYR A 280 19.09 -12.71 -4.83
N ILE A 281 19.69 -13.70 -4.17
CA ILE A 281 20.83 -13.51 -3.29
C ILE A 281 21.87 -14.58 -3.56
N ASP A 282 23.14 -14.28 -3.29
CA ASP A 282 24.23 -15.24 -3.31
C ASP A 282 24.81 -15.36 -1.89
N PRO A 283 24.62 -16.50 -1.21
CA PRO A 283 25.21 -16.75 0.11
C PRO A 283 26.74 -16.69 0.06
N ILE A 284 27.35 -15.95 1.00
CA ILE A 284 28.81 -15.79 1.11
C ILE A 284 29.33 -16.47 2.38
N GLU A 285 28.76 -16.12 3.53
CA GLU A 285 29.22 -16.62 4.82
C GLU A 285 28.03 -16.96 5.73
N LYS A 286 27.91 -18.23 6.10
CA LYS A 286 26.86 -18.71 7.00
C LYS A 286 27.26 -18.49 8.45
N MET A 287 26.48 -17.68 9.16
CA MET A 287 26.59 -17.47 10.60
C MET A 287 25.52 -18.27 11.35
N LYS A 288 25.53 -18.18 12.68
CA LYS A 288 24.60 -18.92 13.54
C LYS A 288 23.14 -18.61 13.20
N ASP A 289 22.75 -17.34 13.23
CA ASP A 289 21.35 -16.92 13.10
C ASP A 289 21.02 -16.28 11.75
N TYR A 290 22.02 -15.81 11.00
CA TYR A 290 21.88 -15.20 9.68
C TYR A 290 22.99 -15.68 8.73
N THR A 291 22.84 -15.40 7.44
CA THR A 291 23.87 -15.61 6.43
C THR A 291 24.15 -14.28 5.77
N VAL A 292 25.43 -13.93 5.64
CA VAL A 292 25.85 -12.78 4.83
C VAL A 292 25.67 -13.16 3.37
N CYS A 293 24.82 -12.43 2.68
CA CYS A 293 24.48 -12.67 1.29
C CYS A 293 24.73 -11.41 0.46
N LYS A 294 25.12 -11.59 -0.80
CA LYS A 294 25.15 -10.50 -1.79
C LYS A 294 23.83 -10.49 -2.54
N GLN A 295 23.08 -9.40 -2.52
CA GLN A 295 21.91 -9.24 -3.40
C GLN A 295 22.39 -9.03 -4.83
N ARG A 296 21.87 -9.81 -5.78
CA ARG A 296 22.44 -9.88 -7.13
C ARG A 296 22.33 -8.56 -7.89
N GLU A 297 21.17 -7.92 -7.81
CA GLU A 297 20.84 -6.75 -8.61
C GLU A 297 21.52 -5.49 -8.08
N THR A 298 21.63 -5.34 -6.76
CA THR A 298 22.19 -4.13 -6.13
C THR A 298 23.66 -4.30 -5.72
N ASN A 299 24.18 -5.53 -5.70
CA ASN A 299 25.47 -5.90 -5.14
C ASN A 299 25.65 -5.58 -3.63
N LYS A 300 24.58 -5.19 -2.92
CA LYS A 300 24.63 -4.93 -1.47
C LYS A 300 24.90 -6.22 -0.70
N LEU A 301 25.73 -6.14 0.35
CA LEU A 301 25.91 -7.23 1.32
C LEU A 301 24.90 -7.07 2.44
N LEU A 302 24.08 -8.09 2.66
CA LEU A 302 22.95 -8.08 3.58
C LEU A 302 23.04 -9.28 4.53
N SER A 303 22.67 -9.07 5.79
CA SER A 303 22.58 -10.15 6.78
C SER A 303 21.18 -10.74 6.74
N VAL A 304 20.98 -11.79 5.93
CA VAL A 304 19.68 -12.40 5.69
C VAL A 304 19.42 -13.48 6.73
N LYS A 305 18.24 -13.47 7.37
CA LYS A 305 17.86 -14.49 8.33
C LYS A 305 17.84 -15.89 7.69
N ASN A 306 18.50 -16.87 8.31
CA ASN A 306 18.71 -18.20 7.74
C ASN A 306 17.41 -18.89 7.31
N GLU A 307 16.36 -18.72 8.12
CA GLU A 307 15.03 -19.30 7.94
C GLU A 307 14.28 -18.71 6.75
N TYR A 308 14.67 -17.54 6.26
CA TYR A 308 14.07 -16.88 5.10
C TYR A 308 14.75 -17.25 3.78
N ILE A 309 15.92 -17.89 3.81
CA ILE A 309 16.65 -18.30 2.62
C ILE A 309 16.01 -19.56 2.02
N ARG A 310 15.80 -19.54 0.71
CA ARG A 310 15.29 -20.67 -0.08
C ARG A 310 16.21 -20.92 -1.27
N GLN A 311 16.64 -22.16 -1.42
CA GLN A 311 17.31 -22.62 -2.64
C GLN A 311 16.26 -23.18 -3.61
N LEU A 312 16.29 -22.74 -4.86
CA LEU A 312 15.44 -23.23 -5.93
C LEU A 312 16.02 -24.52 -6.53
N ASN A 313 15.20 -25.26 -7.29
CA ASN A 313 15.65 -26.47 -8.01
C ASN A 313 16.76 -26.16 -9.03
N SER A 314 16.87 -24.91 -9.51
CA SER A 314 17.97 -24.44 -10.37
C SER A 314 19.31 -24.35 -9.63
N GLY A 315 19.32 -24.45 -8.30
CA GLY A 315 20.48 -24.23 -7.44
C GLY A 315 20.65 -22.79 -6.99
N GLU A 316 19.88 -21.84 -7.53
CA GLU A 316 19.91 -20.43 -7.17
C GLU A 316 19.26 -20.18 -5.80
N TYR A 317 19.71 -19.12 -5.12
CA TYR A 317 19.18 -18.73 -3.82
C TYR A 317 18.31 -17.47 -3.95
N THR A 318 17.22 -17.48 -3.19
CA THR A 318 16.26 -16.38 -3.08
C THR A 318 15.73 -16.31 -1.64
N VAL A 319 14.99 -15.27 -1.30
CA VAL A 319 14.22 -15.22 -0.06
C VAL A 319 12.80 -15.76 -0.27
N LYS A 320 12.17 -16.21 0.82
CA LYS A 320 10.79 -16.73 0.80
C LYS A 320 9.75 -15.63 0.55
N THR A 321 9.99 -14.44 1.07
CA THR A 321 9.15 -13.23 0.99
C THR A 321 10.02 -12.01 1.29
N ASP A 322 9.43 -10.81 1.23
CA ASP A 322 10.06 -9.56 1.67
C ASP A 322 10.60 -9.70 3.10
N ILE A 323 11.83 -9.27 3.33
CA ILE A 323 12.47 -9.45 4.63
C ILE A 323 13.44 -8.33 4.99
N SER A 324 13.30 -7.80 6.21
CA SER A 324 14.29 -6.90 6.80
C SER A 324 15.61 -7.65 7.03
N CYS A 325 16.71 -7.02 6.63
CA CYS A 325 18.06 -7.43 6.98
C CYS A 325 18.65 -6.51 8.07
N ALA A 326 17.82 -5.59 8.58
CA ALA A 326 18.20 -4.59 9.56
C ALA A 326 17.89 -5.06 10.99
N GLN A 327 18.71 -4.62 11.94
CA GLN A 327 18.31 -4.56 13.34
C GLN A 327 17.83 -3.15 13.65
N ILE A 328 16.85 -3.02 14.56
CA ILE A 328 16.37 -1.72 15.03
C ILE A 328 16.50 -1.63 16.55
N SER A 329 16.83 -0.44 17.06
CA SER A 329 16.96 -0.24 18.50
C SER A 329 15.59 -0.04 19.14
N VAL A 330 15.42 -0.63 20.31
CA VAL A 330 14.24 -0.47 21.16
C VAL A 330 14.65 -0.19 22.59
N ARG A 331 13.77 0.49 23.31
CA ARG A 331 13.88 0.80 24.73
C ARG A 331 12.78 0.09 25.48
N LYS A 332 13.06 -0.23 26.74
CA LYS A 332 12.04 -0.72 27.66
C LYS A 332 10.84 0.25 27.70
N GLY A 333 9.65 -0.31 27.56
CA GLY A 333 8.38 0.42 27.51
C GLY A 333 7.95 0.86 26.10
N ASP A 334 8.78 0.64 25.07
CA ASP A 334 8.32 0.82 23.69
C ASP A 334 7.21 -0.19 23.36
N ILE A 335 6.21 0.26 22.59
CA ILE A 335 5.18 -0.62 22.02
C ILE A 335 5.54 -0.93 20.58
N VAL A 336 5.54 -2.21 20.22
CA VAL A 336 5.93 -2.68 18.88
C VAL A 336 4.95 -3.72 18.36
N SER A 337 4.79 -3.78 17.04
CA SER A 337 4.05 -4.83 16.35
C SER A 337 4.97 -6.03 16.12
N LEU A 338 4.52 -7.25 16.45
CA LEU A 338 5.27 -8.47 16.16
C LEU A 338 4.90 -9.03 14.78
N ILE A 339 5.89 -9.11 13.87
CA ILE A 339 5.70 -9.63 12.50
C ILE A 339 5.98 -11.13 12.43
N ASP A 340 7.14 -11.58 12.94
CA ASP A 340 7.52 -13.00 12.95
C ASP A 340 8.32 -13.36 14.21
N ASN A 341 7.83 -14.35 14.95
CA ASN A 341 8.51 -14.94 16.11
C ASN A 341 8.92 -16.40 15.91
N SER A 342 8.80 -16.95 14.70
CA SER A 342 9.15 -18.34 14.41
C SER A 342 10.66 -18.56 14.26
N CYS A 343 11.41 -17.49 14.05
CA CYS A 343 12.83 -17.47 13.80
C CYS A 343 13.70 -17.74 15.05
N SER A 344 14.86 -18.37 14.89
CA SER A 344 15.80 -18.57 16.01
C SER A 344 16.52 -17.28 16.41
N GLY A 345 16.67 -17.07 17.72
CA GLY A 345 17.47 -15.98 18.32
C GLY A 345 16.85 -14.57 18.25
N TYR A 346 15.99 -14.31 17.28
CA TYR A 346 15.45 -12.98 16.99
C TYR A 346 13.96 -13.00 16.67
N ASP A 347 13.28 -11.92 17.04
CA ASP A 347 11.91 -11.60 16.64
C ASP A 347 11.97 -10.48 15.59
N LEU A 348 11.22 -10.63 14.49
CA LEU A 348 11.01 -9.55 13.53
C LEU A 348 9.86 -8.70 14.03
N ILE A 349 10.14 -7.42 14.27
CA ILE A 349 9.14 -6.47 14.75
C ILE A 349 9.00 -5.30 13.78
N LYS A 350 7.91 -4.58 13.95
CA LYS A 350 7.68 -3.26 13.37
C LYS A 350 7.48 -2.25 14.49
N ARG A 351 8.28 -1.19 14.46
CA ARG A 351 8.18 -0.05 15.37
C ARG A 351 8.02 1.20 14.54
N ASP A 352 6.96 1.96 14.79
CA ASP A 352 6.68 3.22 14.10
C ASP A 352 6.78 3.07 12.57
N GLY A 353 6.22 1.97 12.02
CA GLY A 353 6.25 1.64 10.59
C GLY A 353 7.55 1.08 10.03
N VAL A 354 8.62 0.96 10.84
CA VAL A 354 9.94 0.46 10.43
C VAL A 354 10.15 -0.97 10.91
N GLU A 355 10.60 -1.84 10.01
CA GLU A 355 10.82 -3.26 10.24
C GLU A 355 12.26 -3.56 10.65
N GLY A 356 12.45 -4.38 11.68
CA GLY A 356 13.77 -4.87 12.03
C GLY A 356 13.78 -5.96 13.08
N TRP A 357 14.92 -6.62 13.16
CA TRP A 357 15.16 -7.71 14.10
C TRP A 357 15.57 -7.18 15.47
N ILE A 358 15.02 -7.78 16.51
CA ILE A 358 15.46 -7.63 17.91
C ILE A 358 15.70 -9.00 18.54
N GLU A 359 16.51 -9.06 19.59
CA GLU A 359 16.77 -10.33 20.29
C GLU A 359 15.48 -10.90 20.90
N LYS A 360 15.34 -12.23 20.88
CA LYS A 360 14.23 -12.91 21.52
C LYS A 360 14.19 -12.73 23.03
N GLY A 361 12.99 -12.81 23.59
CA GLY A 361 12.78 -12.83 25.04
C GLY A 361 12.70 -11.45 25.68
N ILE A 362 12.60 -10.39 24.87
CA ILE A 362 12.43 -9.01 25.35
C ILE A 362 11.05 -8.43 25.02
N LEU A 363 10.08 -9.27 24.62
CA LEU A 363 8.71 -8.88 24.31
C LEU A 363 7.72 -9.55 25.27
N VAL A 364 6.72 -8.79 25.73
CA VAL A 364 5.55 -9.31 26.45
C VAL A 364 4.28 -8.86 25.74
N GLU A 365 3.34 -9.78 25.54
CA GLU A 365 2.08 -9.49 24.84
C GLU A 365 1.25 -8.50 25.65
N ILE A 366 0.70 -7.48 24.98
CA ILE A 366 -0.22 -6.55 25.60
C ILE A 366 -1.59 -7.20 25.58
N GLU A 367 -2.10 -7.60 26.76
CA GLU A 367 -3.50 -8.01 26.87
C GLU A 367 -4.39 -6.79 26.55
N LYS A 368 -4.95 -6.74 25.34
CA LYS A 368 -6.01 -5.79 25.01
C LYS A 368 -7.18 -6.09 25.96
N MET A 369 -7.44 -5.21 26.93
CA MET A 369 -8.67 -5.24 27.70
C MET A 369 -9.82 -5.13 26.70
N LYS A 370 -10.52 -6.25 26.50
CA LYS A 370 -11.66 -6.37 25.57
C LYS A 370 -12.82 -5.47 25.94
#